data_AF-A0A5K1CG57-F1
#
_entry.id   AF-A0A5K1CG57-F1
#
_cell.length_a   1.000
_cell.length_b   1.000
_cell.length_c   1.000
_cell.angle_alpha   90.00
_cell.angle_beta   90.00
_cell.angle_gamma   90.00
#
_symmetry.space_group_name_H-M   'P 1'
#
loop_
_entity.id
_entity.type
_entity.pdbx_description
1 polymer ?
#
loop_
_entity_poly.entity_id
_entity_poly.type
_entity_poly.pdbx_seq_one_letter_code
_entity_poly.pdbx_strand_id
1 'polypeptide(L)' 'INCAVVPRDGASIDEAEFLRFCKKNLASFKVPKRVFVADSLPKTATGKIQRRLVAEHFLAKVSAAKVPKFGA' A
#
# COMPACT_ATOMS: atom_id res chain seq x y z
N ILE A 1 10.13 6.97 -1.64
CA ILE A 1 8.65 7.02 -1.66
C ILE A 1 8.15 5.59 -1.49
N ASN A 2 7.17 5.36 -0.62
CA ASN A 2 6.52 4.06 -0.45
C ASN A 2 5.06 4.20 -0.87
N CYS A 3 4.43 3.11 -1.29
CA CYS A 3 3.04 3.09 -1.74
C CYS A 3 2.29 1.95 -1.06
N ALA A 4 1.04 2.20 -0.67
CA ALA A 4 0.11 1.16 -0.24
C ALA A 4 -1.06 1.14 -1.24
N VAL A 5 -1.44 -0.04 -1.68
CA VAL A 5 -2.46 -0.27 -2.71
C VAL A 5 -3.48 -1.28 -2.22
N VAL A 6 -4.74 -1.05 -2.56
CA VAL A 6 -5.84 -1.98 -2.34
C VAL A 6 -6.38 -2.36 -3.71
N PRO A 7 -6.23 -3.63 -4.14
CA PRO A 7 -6.83 -4.08 -5.39
C PRO A 7 -8.35 -3.99 -5.30
N ARG A 8 -9.00 -3.83 -6.45
CA ARG A 8 -10.45 -4.01 -6.52
C ARG A 8 -10.79 -5.49 -6.37
N ASP A 9 -12.03 -5.78 -6.01
CA ASP A 9 -12.52 -7.16 -5.90
C ASP A 9 -12.28 -7.93 -7.21
N GLY A 10 -11.67 -9.11 -7.08
CA GLY A 10 -11.29 -9.96 -8.21
C GLY A 10 -10.02 -9.54 -8.96
N ALA A 11 -9.38 -8.43 -8.58
CA ALA A 11 -8.09 -8.02 -9.13
C ALA A 11 -6.93 -8.52 -8.26
N SER A 12 -5.84 -8.91 -8.91
CA SER A 12 -4.55 -9.16 -8.25
C SER A 12 -3.54 -8.12 -8.74
N ILE A 13 -2.61 -7.74 -7.87
CA ILE A 13 -1.53 -6.82 -8.22
C ILE A 13 -0.22 -7.60 -8.20
N ASP A 14 0.39 -7.75 -9.38
CA ASP A 14 1.79 -8.15 -9.50
C ASP A 14 2.70 -6.95 -9.25
N GLU A 15 3.61 -7.06 -8.29
CA GLU A 15 4.48 -5.95 -7.91
C GLU A 15 5.40 -5.53 -9.07
N ALA A 16 5.90 -6.50 -9.85
CA ALA A 16 6.80 -6.20 -10.95
C ALA A 16 6.07 -5.47 -12.09
N GLU A 17 4.85 -5.87 -12.42
CA GLU A 17 4.00 -5.20 -13.41
C GLU A 17 3.59 -3.80 -12.94
N PHE A 18 3.19 -3.66 -11.68
CA PHE A 18 2.87 -2.37 -11.09
C PHE A 18 4.05 -1.40 -11.14
N LEU A 19 5.25 -1.86 -10.78
CA LEU A 19 6.45 -1.03 -10.86
C LEU A 19 6.84 -0.68 -12.30
N ARG A 20 6.67 -1.60 -13.26
CA ARG A 20 6.85 -1.30 -14.70
C ARG A 20 5.88 -0.22 -15.15
N PHE A 21 4.61 -0.33 -14.76
CA PHE A 21 3.60 0.68 -15.04
C PHE A 21 3.97 2.04 -14.43
N CYS A 22 4.40 2.08 -13.17
CA CYS A 22 4.87 3.31 -12.54
C CYS A 22 6.09 3.91 -13.25
N LYS A 23 7.10 3.10 -13.63
CA LYS A 23 8.30 3.59 -14.34
C LYS A 23 7.98 4.15 -15.72
N LYS A 24 6.99 3.58 -16.41
CA LYS A 24 6.55 4.04 -17.74
C LYS A 24 5.78 5.37 -17.66
N ASN A 25 5.00 5.58 -16.61
CA ASN A 25 4.06 6.72 -16.51
C ASN A 25 4.50 7.83 -15.54
N LEU A 26 5.49 7.58 -14.67
CA LEU A 26 5.96 8.53 -13.66
C LEU A 26 7.45 8.81 -13.84
N ALA A 27 7.86 10.03 -13.47
CA ALA A 27 9.27 10.36 -13.33
C ALA A 27 9.96 9.45 -12.30
N SER A 28 11.25 9.14 -12.52
CA SER A 28 12.00 8.16 -11.74
C SER A 28 11.96 8.37 -10.22
N PHE A 29 11.91 9.63 -9.75
CA PHE A 29 11.84 9.96 -8.33
C PHE A 29 10.46 9.72 -7.69
N LYS A 30 9.39 9.63 -8.49
CA LYS A 30 8.02 9.32 -8.06
C LYS A 30 7.75 7.81 -7.99
N VAL A 31 8.60 7.00 -8.61
CA VAL A 31 8.46 5.55 -8.60
C VAL A 31 8.62 5.05 -7.15
N PRO A 32 7.64 4.30 -6.62
CA PRO A 32 7.74 3.74 -5.27
C PRO A 32 8.93 2.80 -5.17
N LYS A 33 9.63 2.83 -4.02
CA LYS A 33 10.69 1.86 -3.69
C LYS A 33 10.12 0.57 -3.10
N ARG A 34 8.93 0.65 -2.48
CA ARG A 34 8.20 -0.46 -1.88
C ARG A 34 6.71 -0.28 -2.12
N VAL A 35 6.04 -1.38 -2.43
CA VAL A 35 4.60 -1.45 -2.65
C VAL A 35 3.99 -2.41 -1.64
N PHE A 36 3.05 -1.92 -0.84
CA PHE A 36 2.32 -2.74 0.14
C PHE A 36 0.94 -3.03 -0.43
N VAL A 37 0.66 -4.29 -0.73
CA VAL A 37 -0.68 -4.74 -1.13
C VAL A 37 -1.46 -5.14 0.12
N ALA A 38 -2.66 -4.59 0.29
CA ALA A 38 -3.52 -4.88 1.43
C ALA A 38 -4.98 -4.94 1.01
N ASP A 39 -5.81 -5.63 1.80
CA ASP A 39 -7.25 -5.71 1.59
C ASP A 39 -7.95 -4.39 1.94
N SER A 40 -7.36 -3.61 2.85
CA SER A 40 -7.90 -2.33 3.31
C SER A 40 -6.80 -1.37 3.78
N LEU A 41 -7.10 -0.07 3.79
CA LEU A 41 -6.25 0.96 4.37
C LEU A 41 -6.76 1.34 5.77
N PRO A 42 -5.85 1.59 6.73
CA PRO A 42 -6.26 2.05 8.06
C PRO A 42 -6.95 3.40 7.97
N LYS A 43 -8.11 3.49 8.62
CA LYS A 43 -8.97 4.66 8.68
C LYS A 43 -9.13 5.12 10.13
N THR A 44 -9.47 6.39 10.30
CA THR A 44 -9.87 6.93 11.60
C THR A 44 -11.26 6.44 11.99
N ALA A 45 -11.68 6.70 13.22
CA ALA A 45 -13.05 6.43 13.69
C ALA A 45 -14.15 7.07 12.83
N THR A 46 -13.81 8.11 12.05
CA THR A 46 -14.73 8.79 11.11
C THR A 46 -14.62 8.25 9.66
N GLY A 47 -13.81 7.22 9.44
CA GLY A 47 -13.62 6.58 8.13
C GLY A 47 -12.62 7.27 7.20
N LYS A 48 -11.94 8.34 7.65
CA LYS A 48 -10.95 9.07 6.83
C LYS A 48 -9.61 8.35 6.84
N ILE A 49 -8.93 8.34 5.69
CA ILE A 49 -7.56 7.85 5.59
C ILE A 49 -6.61 8.96 6.05
N GLN A 50 -5.71 8.64 6.99
CA GLN A 50 -4.64 9.54 7.39
C GLN A 50 -3.28 8.99 6.99
N ARG A 51 -2.46 9.81 6.32
CA ARG A 51 -1.12 9.43 5.86
C ARG A 51 -0.25 8.87 6.99
N ARG A 52 -0.32 9.46 8.20
CA ARG A 52 0.45 9.01 9.37
C ARG A 52 0.09 7.59 9.77
N LEU A 53 -1.22 7.30 9.92
CA LEU A 53 -1.71 5.98 10.29
C LEU A 53 -1.35 4.92 9.25
N VAL A 54 -1.46 5.25 7.97
CA VAL A 54 -1.04 4.35 6.88
C VAL A 54 0.47 4.10 6.97
N ALA A 55 1.28 5.14 7.11
CA ALA A 55 2.73 5.01 7.21
C ALA A 55 3.13 4.13 8.42
N GLU A 56 2.60 4.40 9.61
CA GLU A 56 2.87 3.60 10.82
C GLU A 56 2.47 2.14 10.63
N HIS A 57 1.27 1.90 10.10
CA HIS A 57 0.77 0.54 9.91
C HIS A 57 1.64 -0.31 8.98
N PHE A 58 2.12 0.26 7.87
CA PHE A 58 2.90 -0.49 6.89
C PHE A 58 4.40 -0.47 7.17
N LEU A 59 4.92 0.57 7.82
CA LEU A 59 6.35 0.65 8.19
C LEU A 59 6.66 -0.15 9.46
N ALA A 60 5.75 -0.19 10.45
CA ALA A 60 5.93 -0.99 11.65
C ALA A 60 5.87 -2.49 11.37
N LYS A 61 5.16 -2.92 10.31
CA LYS A 61 5.08 -4.33 9.89
C LYS A 61 6.33 -4.85 9.17
N VAL A 62 7.28 -3.98 8.79
CA VAL A 62 8.53 -4.41 8.14
C VAL A 62 9.41 -5.24 9.09
N SER A 63 9.21 -5.13 10.42
CA SER A 63 9.90 -5.96 11.41
C SER A 63 9.15 -7.25 11.81
N ALA A 64 7.90 -7.45 11.37
CA ALA A 64 7.12 -8.63 11.73
C ALA A 64 6.24 -9.07 10.55
N ALA A 65 6.74 -10.04 9.80
CA ALA A 65 6.02 -10.73 8.74
C ALA A 65 4.74 -11.40 9.28
N LYS A 66 3.59 -10.71 9.22
CA LYS A 66 2.24 -11.26 9.04
C LYS A 66 1.28 -10.09 8.85
N VAL A 67 0.45 -10.10 7.80
CA VAL A 67 -0.60 -9.10 7.61
C VAL A 67 -1.79 -9.48 8.50
N PRO A 68 -2.09 -8.80 9.62
CA PRO A 68 -3.38 -8.91 10.27
C PRO A 68 -4.45 -8.33 9.34
N LYS A 69 -5.45 -9.16 9.03
CA LYS A 69 -6.71 -8.75 8.40
C LYS A 69 -7.41 -7.78 9.35
N PHE A 70 -7.56 -6.54 8.92
CA PHE A 70 -8.35 -5.54 9.62
C PHE A 70 -9.65 -5.30 8.85
N GLY A 71 -10.75 -5.73 9.45
CA GLY A 71 -12.12 -5.45 9.01
C GLY A 71 -13.05 -5.38 10.22
N ALA A 72 -13.70 -4.23 10.37
CA ALA A 72 -15.06 -4.05 10.83
C ALA A 72 -15.57 -2.76 10.16
#